data_AF-A0AAW2FIC3-F1
#
_entry.id   AF-A0AAW2FIC3-F1
#
_cell.length_a   1.000
_cell.length_b   1.000
_cell.length_c   1.000
_cell.angle_alpha   90.00
_cell.angle_beta   90.00
_cell.angle_gamma   90.00
#
_symmetry.space_group_name_H-M   'P 1'
#
loop_
_entity.id
_entity.type
_entity.pdbx_description
1 polymer ?
#
loop_
_entity_poly.entity_id
_entity_poly.type
_entity_poly.pdbx_seq_one_letter_code
_entity_poly.pdbx_strand_id
1 'polypeptide(L)'
;MTLPPLFSHNFPSYVKDRFNNDVEIMWYHPHFTQSRYPPGQKRSEACTLICLLVAARISRENLLIYDIESCPRFNIIIAEAMIEGNATHAWLVKEKIISHPYLNTEDALNCGGESLKILKEWKFYIFREQIETTLYKNINIFFHEWHRASKSHNLYMLLITCGRTILFMFQENTRKVTLFDSHSHIIDINLNYGIVVAQTTIDKLESLCSWYIQVVLKGCYNLQVKKYELAFLYSCDADAEWS
;
A
#
# COMPACT_ATOMS: atom_id res chain seq x y z
N MET A 1 -24.16 -6.57 0.01
CA MET A 1 -23.10 -5.65 0.48
C MET A 1 -23.43 -4.25 0.00
N THR A 2 -23.39 -3.26 0.88
CA THR A 2 -23.51 -1.84 0.52
C THR A 2 -22.19 -1.36 -0.09
N LEU A 3 -22.22 -0.72 -1.25
CA LEU A 3 -21.03 -0.14 -1.87
C LEU A 3 -20.48 1.02 -1.00
N PRO A 4 -19.17 1.28 -1.03
CA PRO A 4 -18.59 2.45 -0.35
C PRO A 4 -19.20 3.77 -0.86
N PRO A 5 -19.18 4.86 -0.07
CA PRO A 5 -19.71 6.16 -0.47
C PRO A 5 -19.24 6.60 -1.86
N LEU A 6 -20.15 7.14 -2.67
CA LEU A 6 -19.91 7.60 -4.04
C LEU A 6 -19.51 6.54 -5.07
N PHE A 7 -19.37 5.26 -4.70
CA PHE A 7 -19.16 4.21 -5.69
C PHE A 7 -20.37 4.13 -6.61
N SER A 8 -20.11 4.26 -7.90
CA SER A 8 -21.11 4.26 -8.96
C SER A 8 -20.47 3.63 -10.21
N HIS A 9 -21.21 3.55 -11.31
CA HIS A 9 -20.63 3.11 -12.58
C HIS A 9 -19.41 3.93 -13.03
N ASN A 10 -19.28 5.18 -12.56
CA ASN A 10 -18.24 6.11 -12.99
C ASN A 10 -17.19 6.40 -11.90
N PHE A 11 -17.31 5.82 -10.71
CA PHE A 11 -16.39 6.10 -9.60
C PHE A 11 -16.10 4.84 -8.77
N PRO A 12 -14.82 4.56 -8.43
CA PRO A 12 -13.65 5.39 -8.73
C PRO A 12 -13.22 5.25 -10.20
N SER A 13 -13.01 6.37 -10.89
CA SER A 13 -12.43 6.40 -12.24
C SER A 13 -10.91 6.48 -12.16
N TYR A 14 -10.25 6.04 -13.24
CA TYR A 14 -8.80 6.06 -13.34
C TYR A 14 -8.34 6.26 -14.80
N VAL A 15 -7.12 6.75 -14.95
CA VAL A 15 -6.38 6.79 -16.22
C VAL A 15 -5.32 5.70 -16.18
N LYS A 16 -5.19 4.94 -17.27
CA LYS A 16 -4.18 3.91 -17.43
C LYS A 16 -2.89 4.50 -17.98
N ASP A 17 -1.78 3.98 -17.50
CA ASP A 17 -0.44 4.31 -17.98
C ASP A 17 0.45 3.07 -17.93
N ARG A 18 1.60 3.12 -18.61
CA ARG A 18 2.59 2.04 -18.63
C ARG A 18 4.00 2.59 -18.52
N PHE A 19 4.84 1.93 -17.74
CA PHE A 19 6.26 2.24 -17.65
C PHE A 19 7.09 1.10 -18.24
N ASN A 20 7.91 1.42 -19.25
CA ASN A 20 8.78 0.48 -19.99
C ASN A 20 8.06 -0.78 -20.51
N ASN A 21 6.74 -0.73 -20.73
CA ASN A 21 5.87 -1.88 -21.03
C ASN A 21 5.90 -3.02 -19.99
N ASP A 22 6.60 -2.85 -18.87
CA ASP A 22 6.74 -3.84 -17.81
C ASP A 22 5.81 -3.58 -16.62
N VAL A 23 5.39 -2.33 -16.42
CA VAL A 23 4.58 -1.91 -15.27
C VAL A 23 3.28 -1.30 -15.77
N GLU A 24 2.15 -1.85 -15.32
CA GLU A 24 0.82 -1.33 -15.57
C GLU A 24 0.40 -0.43 -14.42
N ILE A 25 -0.11 0.77 -14.72
CA ILE A 25 -0.36 1.80 -13.73
C ILE A 25 -1.78 2.33 -13.88
N MET A 26 -2.44 2.54 -12.74
CA MET A 26 -3.75 3.17 -12.63
C MET A 26 -3.66 4.40 -11.76
N TRP A 27 -3.81 5.56 -12.38
CA TRP A 27 -3.89 6.85 -11.74
C TRP A 27 -5.35 7.20 -11.46
N TYR A 28 -5.75 7.19 -10.20
CA TYR A 28 -7.16 7.36 -9.84
C TYR A 28 -7.59 8.82 -9.79
N HIS A 29 -8.91 9.02 -9.82
CA HIS A 29 -9.53 10.33 -9.69
C HIS A 29 -9.00 11.12 -8.47
N PRO A 30 -8.74 12.45 -8.56
CA PRO A 30 -8.19 13.27 -7.47
C PRO A 30 -8.93 13.23 -6.14
N HIS A 31 -10.23 12.93 -6.15
CA HIS A 31 -11.04 12.81 -4.93
C HIS A 31 -10.93 11.44 -4.27
N PHE A 32 -10.38 10.43 -4.94
CA PHE A 32 -10.14 9.12 -4.39
C PHE A 32 -8.71 9.03 -3.84
N THR A 33 -8.50 9.56 -2.63
CA THR A 33 -7.21 9.63 -1.94
C THR A 33 -7.46 9.72 -0.44
N GLN A 34 -6.49 9.30 0.39
CA GLN A 34 -6.66 9.29 1.85
C GLN A 34 -7.09 10.63 2.44
N SER A 35 -6.67 11.75 1.82
CA SER A 35 -6.95 13.10 2.33
C SER A 35 -8.33 13.63 1.97
N ARG A 36 -9.03 12.98 1.03
CA ARG A 36 -10.31 13.45 0.47
C ARG A 36 -11.43 12.40 0.49
N TYR A 37 -11.09 11.13 0.70
CA TYR A 37 -12.02 10.01 0.70
C TYR A 37 -12.08 9.28 2.06
N PRO A 38 -13.27 9.04 2.65
CA PRO A 38 -14.59 9.50 2.20
C PRO A 38 -14.74 11.04 2.16
N PRO A 39 -15.74 11.57 1.42
CA PRO A 39 -15.97 13.01 1.27
C PRO A 39 -16.09 13.75 2.60
N GLY A 40 -15.61 14.99 2.62
CA GLY A 40 -15.63 15.85 3.82
C GLY A 40 -14.30 15.89 4.57
N GLN A 41 -13.32 15.07 4.19
CA GLN A 41 -11.96 15.13 4.72
C GLN A 41 -11.10 16.18 4.02
N LYS A 42 -10.16 16.75 4.78
CA LYS A 42 -9.23 17.80 4.32
C LYS A 42 -7.75 17.40 4.45
N ARG A 43 -7.42 16.52 5.38
CA ARG A 43 -6.07 16.04 5.67
C ARG A 43 -6.16 14.64 6.25
N SER A 44 -5.17 13.81 5.96
CA SER A 44 -5.01 12.49 6.56
C SER A 44 -3.54 12.13 6.68
N GLU A 45 -3.15 11.60 7.84
CA GLU A 45 -1.83 11.05 8.16
C GLU A 45 -1.92 9.54 8.44
N ALA A 46 -3.00 8.90 7.98
CA ALA A 46 -3.35 7.51 8.28
C ALA A 46 -2.72 6.47 7.32
N CYS A 47 -1.76 6.85 6.48
CA CYS A 47 -1.23 6.01 5.39
C CYS A 47 -0.77 4.61 5.86
N THR A 48 -0.09 4.51 7.01
CA THR A 48 0.33 3.22 7.58
C THR A 48 -0.88 2.33 7.93
N LEU A 49 -1.89 2.87 8.61
CA LEU A 49 -3.12 2.13 8.94
C LEU A 49 -3.86 1.69 7.67
N ILE A 50 -3.98 2.59 6.68
CA ILE A 50 -4.67 2.29 5.41
C ILE A 50 -3.95 1.14 4.68
N CYS A 51 -2.62 1.19 4.58
CA CYS A 51 -1.84 0.12 3.94
C CYS A 51 -2.03 -1.24 4.65
N LEU A 52 -2.00 -1.25 5.99
CA LEU A 52 -2.23 -2.45 6.77
C LEU A 52 -3.66 -2.98 6.60
N LEU A 53 -4.67 -2.11 6.58
CA LEU A 53 -6.07 -2.50 6.38
C LEU A 53 -6.31 -3.08 4.98
N VAL A 54 -5.67 -2.53 3.95
CA VAL A 54 -5.70 -3.12 2.60
C VAL A 54 -5.11 -4.54 2.62
N ALA A 55 -3.92 -4.72 3.20
CA ALA A 55 -3.27 -6.03 3.30
C ALA A 55 -4.11 -7.04 4.11
N ALA A 56 -4.69 -6.61 5.22
CA ALA A 56 -5.53 -7.46 6.08
C ALA A 56 -6.80 -7.91 5.36
N ARG A 57 -7.45 -7.02 4.60
CA ARG A 57 -8.67 -7.33 3.84
C ARG A 57 -8.41 -8.26 2.66
N ILE A 58 -7.32 -8.03 1.91
CA ILE A 58 -6.89 -8.94 0.85
C ILE A 58 -6.65 -10.35 1.41
N SER A 59 -5.96 -10.45 2.55
CA SER A 59 -5.70 -11.73 3.21
C SER A 59 -6.98 -12.40 3.67
N ARG A 60 -7.85 -11.67 4.38
CA ARG A 60 -9.12 -12.21 4.90
C ARG A 60 -10.05 -12.71 3.80
N GLU A 61 -10.03 -12.06 2.64
CA GLU A 61 -10.86 -12.44 1.49
C GLU A 61 -10.18 -13.42 0.55
N ASN A 62 -8.92 -13.80 0.82
CA ASN A 62 -8.08 -14.58 -0.09
C ASN A 62 -8.08 -14.01 -1.52
N LEU A 63 -8.08 -12.68 -1.66
CA LEU A 63 -8.21 -12.01 -2.94
C LEU A 63 -6.93 -12.18 -3.77
N LEU A 64 -7.05 -12.84 -4.93
CA LEU A 64 -5.98 -12.96 -5.91
C LEU A 64 -6.10 -11.85 -6.96
N ILE A 65 -5.11 -10.96 -7.04
CA ILE A 65 -5.09 -9.85 -7.99
C ILE A 65 -4.30 -10.29 -9.23
N TYR A 66 -4.97 -10.92 -10.18
CA TYR A 66 -4.37 -11.31 -11.47
C TYR A 66 -4.05 -10.10 -12.35
N ASP A 67 -4.97 -9.14 -12.36
CA ASP A 67 -4.92 -7.93 -13.14
C ASP A 67 -5.69 -6.83 -12.37
N ILE A 68 -5.09 -5.66 -12.24
CA ILE A 68 -5.64 -4.56 -11.44
C ILE A 68 -6.87 -3.91 -12.10
N GLU A 69 -7.07 -4.09 -13.41
CA GLU A 69 -8.21 -3.53 -14.14
C GLU A 69 -9.49 -4.32 -13.92
N SER A 70 -9.36 -5.63 -14.00
CA SER A 70 -10.45 -6.60 -13.90
C SER A 70 -10.75 -7.02 -12.46
N CYS A 71 -10.21 -6.32 -11.46
CA CYS A 71 -10.44 -6.57 -10.05
C CYS A 71 -11.21 -5.45 -9.32
N PRO A 72 -12.52 -5.24 -9.61
CA PRO A 72 -13.33 -4.23 -8.91
C PRO A 72 -13.34 -4.38 -7.39
N ARG A 73 -13.21 -5.60 -6.87
CA ARG A 73 -13.19 -5.85 -5.43
C ARG A 73 -12.01 -5.17 -4.75
N PHE A 74 -10.86 -5.08 -5.42
CA PHE A 74 -9.70 -4.40 -4.88
C PHE A 74 -9.97 -2.91 -4.61
N ASN A 75 -10.69 -2.23 -5.51
CA ASN A 75 -11.09 -0.84 -5.31
C ASN A 75 -12.03 -0.66 -4.12
N ILE A 76 -12.93 -1.62 -3.89
CA ILE A 76 -13.82 -1.61 -2.72
C ILE A 76 -13.00 -1.78 -1.44
N ILE A 77 -12.04 -2.72 -1.42
CA ILE A 77 -11.12 -2.92 -0.28
C ILE A 77 -10.33 -1.64 0.03
N ILE A 78 -9.78 -0.99 -0.99
CA ILE A 78 -9.05 0.28 -0.82
C ILE A 78 -9.95 1.36 -0.21
N ALA A 79 -11.18 1.50 -0.70
CA ALA A 79 -12.13 2.48 -0.17
C ALA A 79 -12.51 2.19 1.28
N GLU A 80 -12.83 0.94 1.62
CA GLU A 80 -13.13 0.52 2.99
C GLU A 80 -11.95 0.78 3.92
N ALA A 81 -10.73 0.45 3.49
CA ALA A 81 -9.50 0.69 4.24
C ALA A 81 -9.22 2.18 4.46
N MET A 82 -9.49 3.04 3.47
CA MET A 82 -9.39 4.50 3.64
C MET A 82 -10.42 5.03 4.64
N ILE A 83 -11.67 4.57 4.59
CA ILE A 83 -12.72 4.99 5.53
C ILE A 83 -12.32 4.61 6.96
N GLU A 84 -11.99 3.34 7.18
CA GLU A 84 -11.64 2.83 8.50
C GLU A 84 -10.31 3.42 9.00
N GLY A 85 -9.27 3.43 8.17
CA GLY A 85 -7.96 3.95 8.57
C GLY A 85 -8.00 5.41 8.97
N ASN A 86 -8.73 6.25 8.22
CA ASN A 86 -8.92 7.65 8.56
C ASN A 86 -9.73 7.84 9.85
N ALA A 87 -10.81 7.09 10.03
CA ALA A 87 -11.63 7.18 11.24
C ALA A 87 -10.84 6.75 12.50
N THR A 88 -10.13 5.63 12.41
CA THR A 88 -9.28 5.11 13.49
C THR A 88 -8.17 6.10 13.83
N HIS A 89 -7.46 6.64 12.83
CA HIS A 89 -6.41 7.64 13.07
C HIS A 89 -6.95 8.91 13.74
N ALA A 90 -8.08 9.45 13.25
CA ALA A 90 -8.70 10.64 13.84
C ALA A 90 -9.10 10.40 15.30
N TRP A 91 -9.60 9.21 15.63
CA TRP A 91 -9.90 8.81 17.00
C TRP A 91 -8.63 8.75 17.87
N LEU A 92 -7.56 8.09 17.40
CA LEU A 92 -6.28 7.98 18.12
C LEU A 92 -5.68 9.36 18.46
N VAL A 93 -5.72 10.29 17.50
CA VAL A 93 -5.25 11.67 17.70
C VAL A 93 -6.13 12.41 18.71
N LYS A 94 -7.45 12.30 18.58
CA LYS A 94 -8.41 12.98 19.47
C LYS A 94 -8.26 12.50 20.92
N GLU A 95 -8.12 11.20 21.12
CA GLU A 95 -7.97 10.59 22.44
C GLU A 95 -6.53 10.66 22.98
N LYS A 96 -5.59 11.25 22.21
CA LYS A 96 -4.17 11.39 22.58
C LYS A 96 -3.50 10.06 22.92
N ILE A 97 -3.94 8.98 22.28
CA ILE A 97 -3.34 7.64 22.43
C ILE A 97 -1.94 7.62 21.81
N ILE A 98 -1.73 8.44 20.78
CA ILE A 98 -0.46 8.55 20.07
C ILE A 98 0.19 9.90 20.30
N SER A 99 1.50 9.88 20.51
CA SER A 99 2.32 11.07 20.79
C SER A 99 2.71 11.83 19.51
N HIS A 100 2.75 11.14 18.37
CA HIS A 100 3.06 11.70 17.07
C HIS A 100 1.94 11.32 16.06
N PRO A 101 1.53 12.23 15.16
CA PRO A 101 0.56 11.90 14.11
C PRO A 101 0.97 10.79 13.13
N TYR A 102 2.25 10.38 13.08
CA TYR A 102 2.71 9.36 12.15
C TYR A 102 2.93 8.07 12.93
N LEU A 103 2.23 7.02 12.53
CA LEU A 103 2.35 5.70 13.14
C LEU A 103 3.44 4.91 12.42
N ASN A 104 4.36 4.34 13.20
CA ASN A 104 5.19 3.23 12.72
C ASN A 104 4.32 1.96 12.58
N THR A 105 4.89 0.90 12.02
CA THR A 105 4.17 -0.35 11.75
C THR A 105 3.64 -0.99 13.03
N GLU A 106 4.45 -1.06 14.09
CA GLU A 106 4.09 -1.68 15.37
C GLU A 106 2.92 -0.96 16.06
N ASP A 107 3.01 0.37 16.19
CA ASP A 107 1.96 1.20 16.77
C ASP A 107 0.65 1.08 15.97
N ALA A 108 0.74 1.05 14.64
CA ALA A 108 -0.43 0.90 13.78
C ALA A 108 -1.08 -0.49 13.93
N LEU A 109 -0.30 -1.57 14.02
CA LEU A 109 -0.82 -2.92 14.28
C LEU A 109 -1.51 -3.00 15.65
N ASN A 110 -0.90 -2.42 16.68
CA ASN A 110 -1.45 -2.41 18.04
C ASN A 110 -2.75 -1.60 18.15
N CYS A 111 -2.84 -0.48 17.43
CA CYS A 111 -3.98 0.43 17.49
C CYS A 111 -5.10 0.09 16.47
N GLY A 112 -4.83 -0.73 15.45
CA GLY A 112 -5.80 -1.04 14.39
C GLY A 112 -6.89 -2.05 14.77
N GLY A 113 -6.92 -2.52 16.02
CA GLY A 113 -7.98 -3.37 16.55
C GLY A 113 -8.10 -4.74 15.88
N GLU A 114 -9.30 -5.34 15.95
CA GLU A 114 -9.59 -6.68 15.40
C GLU A 114 -9.26 -6.79 13.91
N SER A 115 -9.43 -5.71 13.15
CA SER A 115 -9.20 -5.69 11.71
C SER A 115 -7.77 -6.05 11.31
N LEU A 116 -6.78 -5.73 12.16
CA LEU A 116 -5.36 -5.95 11.89
C LEU A 116 -4.74 -7.15 12.60
N LYS A 117 -5.46 -7.83 13.51
CA LYS A 117 -4.93 -8.99 14.28
C LYS A 117 -4.43 -10.15 13.41
N ILE A 118 -4.94 -10.27 12.19
CA ILE A 118 -4.54 -11.27 11.21
C ILE A 118 -3.12 -11.04 10.67
N LEU A 119 -2.63 -9.80 10.69
CA LEU A 119 -1.29 -9.47 10.20
C LEU A 119 -0.26 -9.58 11.31
N LYS A 120 0.89 -10.17 10.99
CA LYS A 120 2.09 -10.12 11.84
C LYS A 120 3.26 -9.53 11.07
N GLU A 121 4.02 -8.69 11.75
CA GLU A 121 5.32 -8.27 11.26
C GLU A 121 6.30 -9.45 11.32
N TRP A 122 7.03 -9.66 10.23
CA TRP A 122 8.11 -10.62 10.15
C TRP A 122 9.47 -9.97 10.36
N LYS A 123 9.74 -8.87 9.65
CA LYS A 123 11.03 -8.18 9.65
C LYS A 123 10.85 -6.68 9.47
N PHE A 124 11.66 -5.90 10.16
CA PHE A 124 11.75 -4.46 10.01
C PHE A 124 13.20 -4.02 9.90
N TYR A 125 13.51 -3.16 8.93
CA TYR A 125 14.86 -2.64 8.70
C TYR A 125 14.84 -1.16 8.32
N ILE A 126 15.80 -0.41 8.86
CA ILE A 126 16.04 0.99 8.53
C ILE A 126 17.32 1.09 7.69
N PHE A 127 17.18 1.68 6.51
CA PHE A 127 18.27 1.90 5.56
C PHE A 127 18.67 3.37 5.57
N ARG A 128 19.99 3.64 5.62
CA ARG A 128 20.58 4.99 5.56
C ARG A 128 21.40 5.15 4.27
N GLU A 129 20.74 4.93 3.15
CA GLU A 129 21.33 4.90 1.81
C GLU A 129 20.35 5.46 0.77
N GLN A 130 20.86 5.72 -0.45
CA GLN A 130 20.04 6.27 -1.53
C GLN A 130 19.06 5.23 -2.06
N ILE A 131 17.77 5.54 -1.99
CA ILE A 131 16.71 4.62 -2.43
C ILE A 131 16.87 4.25 -3.92
N GLU A 132 17.37 5.19 -4.72
CA GLU A 132 17.59 5.07 -6.16
C GLU A 132 18.39 3.83 -6.56
N THR A 133 19.39 3.47 -5.76
CA THR A 133 20.35 2.41 -6.10
C THR A 133 20.18 1.16 -5.25
N THR A 134 19.33 1.20 -4.22
CA THR A 134 19.32 0.18 -3.15
C THR A 134 17.96 -0.46 -2.93
N LEU A 135 16.84 0.19 -3.31
CA LEU A 135 15.50 -0.31 -3.03
C LEU A 135 15.28 -1.73 -3.55
N TYR A 136 15.45 -1.94 -4.87
CA TYR A 136 15.25 -3.24 -5.49
C TYR A 136 16.13 -4.31 -4.84
N LYS A 137 17.43 -4.03 -4.67
CA LYS A 137 18.39 -4.95 -4.05
C LYS A 137 17.93 -5.38 -2.66
N ASN A 138 17.51 -4.43 -1.82
CA ASN A 138 17.11 -4.70 -0.46
C ASN A 138 15.80 -5.47 -0.39
N ILE A 139 14.81 -5.12 -1.21
CA ILE A 139 13.57 -5.91 -1.32
C ILE A 139 13.91 -7.34 -1.76
N ASN A 140 14.75 -7.51 -2.77
CA ASN A 140 15.06 -8.82 -3.34
C ASN A 140 15.78 -9.75 -2.35
N ILE A 141 16.62 -9.21 -1.46
CA ILE A 141 17.25 -9.98 -0.38
C ILE A 141 16.17 -10.62 0.53
N PHE A 142 15.25 -9.81 1.06
CA PHE A 142 14.20 -10.32 1.95
C PHE A 142 13.20 -11.20 1.23
N PHE A 143 12.90 -10.89 -0.03
CA PHE A 143 12.00 -11.68 -0.86
C PHE A 143 12.56 -13.10 -1.09
N HIS A 144 13.85 -13.23 -1.39
CA HIS A 144 14.49 -14.55 -1.48
C HIS A 144 14.54 -15.30 -0.15
N GLU A 145 14.78 -14.60 0.97
CA GLU A 145 14.70 -15.21 2.29
C GLU A 145 13.29 -15.71 2.62
N TRP A 146 12.26 -14.96 2.24
CA TRP A 146 10.86 -15.32 2.43
C TRP A 146 10.52 -16.63 1.72
N HIS A 147 10.85 -16.73 0.43
CA HIS A 147 10.57 -17.93 -0.36
C HIS A 147 11.29 -19.18 0.15
N ARG A 148 12.47 -19.03 0.78
CA ARG A 148 13.16 -20.16 1.41
C ARG A 148 12.49 -20.62 2.72
N ALA A 149 11.75 -19.73 3.38
CA ALA A 149 11.13 -20.00 4.68
C ALA A 149 9.67 -20.48 4.58
N SER A 150 9.05 -20.40 3.40
CA SER A 150 7.70 -20.94 3.09
C SER A 150 6.64 -20.62 4.14
N LYS A 151 6.54 -19.34 4.53
CA LYS A 151 5.69 -18.89 5.66
C LYS A 151 4.25 -18.55 5.28
N SER A 152 4.01 -18.07 4.05
CA SER A 152 2.67 -17.83 3.46
C SER A 152 2.83 -17.49 1.97
N HIS A 153 1.75 -17.70 1.19
CA HIS A 153 1.69 -17.40 -0.25
C HIS A 153 1.67 -15.90 -0.57
N ASN A 154 1.31 -15.06 0.40
CA ASN A 154 1.29 -13.61 0.27
C ASN A 154 2.32 -12.98 1.21
N LEU A 155 3.17 -12.11 0.66
CA LEU A 155 4.07 -11.25 1.42
C LEU A 155 3.66 -9.80 1.22
N TYR A 156 3.47 -9.07 2.31
CA TYR A 156 3.22 -7.64 2.29
C TYR A 156 4.48 -6.91 2.72
N MET A 157 4.77 -5.79 2.08
CA MET A 157 5.89 -4.95 2.47
C MET A 157 5.46 -3.49 2.47
N LEU A 158 5.62 -2.84 3.62
CA LEU A 158 5.51 -1.40 3.74
C LEU A 158 6.86 -0.78 3.39
N LEU A 159 6.86 0.18 2.47
CA LEU A 159 7.98 1.10 2.28
C LEU A 159 7.62 2.43 2.94
N ILE A 160 8.43 2.83 3.93
CA ILE A 160 8.22 4.03 4.72
C ILE A 160 9.34 5.03 4.45
N THR A 161 9.00 6.24 4.00
CA THR A 161 9.97 7.31 3.80
C THR A 161 9.31 8.69 3.83
N CYS A 162 10.00 9.70 4.34
CA CYS A 162 9.53 11.10 4.35
C CYS A 162 8.09 11.29 4.89
N GLY A 163 7.69 10.51 5.91
CA GLY A 163 6.33 10.55 6.49
C GLY A 163 5.24 9.90 5.64
N ARG A 164 5.62 9.12 4.62
CA ARG A 164 4.73 8.39 3.72
C ARG A 164 4.96 6.90 3.88
N THR A 165 3.88 6.15 3.88
CA THR A 165 3.88 4.69 3.85
C THR A 165 3.14 4.23 2.60
N ILE A 166 3.76 3.34 1.83
CA ILE A 166 3.13 2.68 0.68
C ILE A 166 3.24 1.16 0.83
N LEU A 167 2.38 0.44 0.12
CA LEU A 167 2.26 -1.01 0.23
C LEU A 167 2.72 -1.71 -1.05
N PHE A 168 3.61 -2.69 -0.91
CA PHE A 168 3.85 -3.72 -1.91
C PHE A 168 3.17 -5.02 -1.47
N MET A 169 2.53 -5.68 -2.42
CA MET A 169 1.80 -6.95 -2.25
C MET A 169 2.39 -7.96 -3.21
N PHE A 170 3.13 -8.93 -2.70
CA PHE A 170 3.69 -10.03 -3.46
C PHE A 170 2.74 -11.22 -3.34
N GLN A 171 2.18 -11.66 -4.47
CA GLN A 171 1.28 -12.82 -4.52
C GLN A 171 1.92 -13.93 -5.35
N GLU A 172 2.39 -14.99 -4.69
CA GLU A 172 3.09 -16.09 -5.35
C GLU A 172 2.19 -16.82 -6.36
N ASN A 173 0.91 -17.02 -5.99
CA ASN A 173 -0.08 -17.72 -6.83
C ASN A 173 -0.35 -17.04 -8.17
N THR A 174 -0.28 -15.71 -8.23
CA THR A 174 -0.45 -14.96 -9.49
C THR A 174 0.89 -14.56 -10.11
N ARG A 175 2.01 -14.77 -9.39
CA ARG A 175 3.35 -14.30 -9.71
C ARG A 175 3.42 -12.78 -9.96
N LYS A 176 2.55 -12.02 -9.30
CA LYS A 176 2.44 -10.57 -9.44
C LYS A 176 2.95 -9.84 -8.20
N VAL A 177 3.42 -8.61 -8.43
CA VAL A 177 3.65 -7.62 -7.39
C VAL A 177 2.78 -6.42 -7.68
N THR A 178 1.99 -6.02 -6.69
CA THR A 178 1.13 -4.83 -6.78
C THR A 178 1.61 -3.80 -5.77
N LEU A 179 1.82 -2.57 -6.22
CA LEU A 179 2.13 -1.40 -5.41
C LEU A 179 0.87 -0.55 -5.24
N PHE A 180 0.60 -0.11 -4.02
CA PHE A 180 -0.49 0.80 -3.68
C PHE A 180 0.05 1.99 -2.87
N ASP A 181 -0.26 3.20 -3.34
CA ASP A 181 0.03 4.46 -2.66
C ASP A 181 -1.28 5.27 -2.51
N SER A 182 -1.67 5.52 -1.25
CA SER A 182 -2.91 6.20 -0.87
C SER A 182 -2.88 7.73 -0.96
N HIS A 183 -1.70 8.32 -1.19
CA HIS A 183 -1.52 9.76 -1.23
C HIS A 183 -2.09 10.38 -2.51
N SER A 184 -2.04 11.71 -2.62
CA SER A 184 -2.37 12.43 -3.85
C SER A 184 -1.09 12.70 -4.64
N HIS A 185 -1.16 12.58 -5.96
CA HIS A 185 0.00 12.62 -6.84
C HIS A 185 -0.14 13.78 -7.83
N ILE A 186 0.82 14.70 -7.81
CA ILE A 186 0.83 15.89 -8.69
C ILE A 186 1.96 15.72 -9.69
N ILE A 187 1.65 15.37 -10.94
CA ILE A 187 2.66 15.14 -11.98
C ILE A 187 3.09 16.46 -12.63
N ASP A 188 2.14 17.38 -12.80
CA ASP A 188 2.34 18.73 -13.34
C ASP A 188 1.32 19.69 -12.70
N ILE A 189 1.49 21.00 -12.86
CA ILE A 189 0.66 22.07 -12.28
C ILE A 189 -0.83 21.84 -12.51
N ASN A 190 -1.19 21.23 -13.65
CA ASN A 190 -2.58 20.98 -14.04
C ASN A 190 -3.00 19.50 -13.94
N LEU A 191 -2.10 18.60 -13.54
CA LEU A 191 -2.35 17.16 -13.53
C LEU A 191 -2.19 16.58 -12.13
N ASN A 192 -3.32 16.47 -11.45
CA ASN A 192 -3.43 15.87 -10.12
C ASN A 192 -4.17 14.53 -10.25
N TYR A 193 -3.73 13.56 -9.46
CA TYR A 193 -4.34 12.24 -9.32
C TYR A 193 -4.52 11.90 -7.85
N GLY A 194 -5.49 11.03 -7.58
CA GLY A 194 -5.73 10.46 -6.26
C GLY A 194 -4.69 9.40 -5.94
N ILE A 195 -5.15 8.26 -5.39
CA ILE A 195 -4.30 7.09 -5.19
C ILE A 195 -3.67 6.63 -6.52
N VAL A 196 -2.57 5.89 -6.42
CA VAL A 196 -2.01 5.14 -7.54
C VAL A 196 -1.89 3.67 -7.17
N VAL A 197 -2.24 2.82 -8.13
CA VAL A 197 -1.98 1.38 -8.08
C VAL A 197 -1.11 1.06 -9.28
N ALA A 198 -0.01 0.33 -9.05
CA ALA A 198 0.82 -0.20 -10.13
C ALA A 198 1.01 -1.70 -9.96
N GLN A 199 1.09 -2.44 -11.05
CA GLN A 199 1.26 -3.89 -11.03
C GLN A 199 2.28 -4.33 -12.07
N THR A 200 3.06 -5.34 -11.70
CA THR A 200 4.00 -6.02 -12.60
C THR A 200 4.12 -7.49 -12.21
N THR A 201 4.90 -8.28 -12.95
CA THR A 201 5.30 -9.63 -12.54
C THR A 201 6.49 -9.57 -11.59
N ILE A 202 6.67 -10.60 -10.75
CA ILE A 202 7.77 -10.65 -9.76
C ILE A 202 9.15 -10.50 -10.41
N ASP A 203 9.38 -11.07 -11.59
CA ASP A 203 10.64 -10.96 -12.34
C ASP A 203 10.92 -9.53 -12.84
N LYS A 204 9.92 -8.66 -12.84
CA LYS A 204 9.98 -7.26 -13.27
C LYS A 204 9.92 -6.26 -12.11
N LEU A 205 10.14 -6.74 -10.87
CA LEU A 205 10.16 -5.92 -9.65
C LEU A 205 11.10 -4.71 -9.76
N GLU A 206 12.25 -4.85 -10.42
CA GLU A 206 13.20 -3.76 -10.63
C GLU A 206 12.56 -2.61 -11.44
N SER A 207 11.80 -2.93 -12.50
CA SER A 207 11.07 -1.94 -13.30
C SER A 207 10.01 -1.20 -12.46
N LEU A 208 9.31 -1.90 -11.56
CA LEU A 208 8.35 -1.28 -10.63
C LEU A 208 9.04 -0.35 -9.63
N CYS A 209 10.18 -0.76 -9.07
CA CYS A 209 10.96 0.08 -8.17
C CYS A 209 11.46 1.34 -8.89
N SER A 210 12.01 1.17 -10.10
CA SER A 210 12.49 2.26 -10.95
C SER A 210 11.38 3.25 -11.28
N TRP A 211 10.20 2.75 -11.67
CA TRP A 211 9.02 3.59 -11.91
C TRP A 211 8.65 4.42 -10.68
N TYR A 212 8.52 3.78 -9.51
CA TYR A 212 8.15 4.47 -8.28
C TYR A 212 9.16 5.57 -7.94
N ILE A 213 10.45 5.28 -8.06
CA ILE A 213 11.51 6.25 -7.78
C ILE A 213 11.50 7.42 -8.78
N GLN A 214 11.40 7.13 -10.08
CA GLN A 214 11.51 8.16 -11.12
C GLN A 214 10.24 9.00 -11.24
N VAL A 215 9.08 8.36 -11.24
CA VAL A 215 7.80 9.02 -11.53
C VAL A 215 7.15 9.51 -10.24
N VAL A 216 7.09 8.68 -9.20
CA VAL A 216 6.40 9.05 -7.96
C VAL A 216 7.28 9.91 -7.07
N LEU A 217 8.45 9.41 -6.64
CA LEU A 217 9.29 10.17 -5.70
C LEU A 217 9.88 11.43 -6.34
N LYS A 218 10.51 11.31 -7.52
CA LYS A 218 11.12 12.46 -8.19
C LYS A 218 10.10 13.30 -8.96
N GLY A 219 9.26 12.66 -9.78
CA GLY A 219 8.27 13.37 -10.59
C GLY A 219 7.18 14.03 -9.76
N CYS A 220 6.49 13.28 -8.90
CA CYS A 220 5.33 13.81 -8.17
C CYS A 220 5.69 14.63 -6.92
N TYR A 221 6.79 14.26 -6.26
CA TYR A 221 7.13 14.82 -4.94
C TYR A 221 8.47 15.56 -4.89
N ASN A 222 9.28 15.52 -5.97
CA ASN A 222 10.61 16.12 -6.02
C ASN A 222 11.50 15.71 -4.83
N LEU A 223 11.44 14.43 -4.43
CA LEU A 223 12.16 13.89 -3.28
C LEU A 223 13.47 13.21 -3.69
N GLN A 224 14.50 13.43 -2.88
CA GLN A 224 15.74 12.65 -2.87
C GLN A 224 15.84 11.90 -1.54
N VAL A 225 15.63 10.60 -1.57
CA VAL A 225 15.48 9.79 -0.35
C VAL A 225 16.80 9.10 -0.01
N LYS A 226 17.41 9.52 1.11
CA LYS A 226 18.64 8.91 1.67
C LYS A 226 18.40 8.08 2.94
N LYS A 227 17.15 7.96 3.35
CA LYS A 227 16.70 7.13 4.47
C LYS A 227 15.32 6.59 4.16
N TYR A 228 15.15 5.29 4.31
CA TYR A 228 13.85 4.63 4.19
C TYR A 228 13.80 3.39 5.08
N GLU A 229 12.60 2.88 5.30
CA GLU A 229 12.34 1.76 6.20
C GLU A 229 11.50 0.74 5.45
N LEU A 230 11.79 -0.55 5.64
CA LEU A 230 11.03 -1.65 5.09
C LEU A 230 10.46 -2.48 6.24
N ALA A 231 9.14 -2.64 6.27
CA ALA A 231 8.46 -3.54 7.19
C ALA A 231 7.77 -4.65 6.38
N PHE A 232 8.13 -5.90 6.64
CA PHE A 232 7.58 -7.08 5.96
C PHE A 232 6.55 -7.73 6.86
N LEU A 233 5.37 -8.00 6.32
CA LEU A 233 4.25 -8.58 7.05
C LEU A 233 3.64 -9.75 6.29
N TYR A 234 2.98 -10.63 7.03
CA TYR A 234 2.25 -11.75 6.49
C TYR A 234 0.95 -11.96 7.27
N SER A 235 0.00 -12.61 6.62
CA SER A 235 -1.21 -13.09 7.27
C SER A 235 -0.87 -14.34 8.07
N CYS A 236 -1.26 -14.39 9.34
CA CYS A 236 -1.42 -15.67 10.01
C CYS A 236 -2.67 -16.30 9.45
N ASP A 237 -2.51 -17.32 8.61
CA ASP A 237 -3.63 -18.11 8.17
C ASP A 237 -4.42 -18.59 9.39
N ALA A 238 -5.75 -18.57 9.28
CA ALA A 238 -6.64 -19.26 10.22
C ALA A 238 -6.56 -20.79 10.05
N ASP A 239 -5.43 -21.31 9.54
CA ASP A 239 -5.15 -22.73 9.32
C ASP A 239 -4.58 -23.38 10.60
N ALA A 240 -5.18 -23.04 11.74
CA ALA A 240 -4.96 -23.69 13.04
C ALA A 240 -6.26 -24.26 13.62
N GLU A 241 -7.24 -24.56 12.76
CA GLU A 241 -8.27 -25.56 13.02
C GLU A 241 -8.08 -26.62 11.93
N TRP A 242 -8.07 -27.91 12.28
CA TRP A 242 -7.77 -29.08 11.43
C TRP A 242 -6.31 -29.61 11.38
N SER A 243 -5.56 -29.50 12.48
CA SER A 243 -4.48 -30.46 12.80
C SER A 243 -4.92 -31.43 13.88
#